data_AF-A0A968N1A5-F1
#
_entry.id   AF-A0A968N1A5-F1
#
_cell.length_a   1.000
_cell.length_b   1.000
_cell.length_c   1.000
_cell.angle_alpha   90.00
_cell.angle_beta   90.00
_cell.angle_gamma   90.00
#
_symmetry.space_group_name_H-M   'P 1'
#
loop_
_entity.id
_entity.type
_entity.pdbx_description
1 polymer ?
#
loop_
_entity_poly.entity_id
_entity_poly.type
_entity_poly.pdbx_seq_one_letter_code
_entity_poly.pdbx_strand_id
1 'polypeptide(L)'
;MTLFIGLLITRWLTQPLIRLSANAQAIAKGDWDKTIELDRGDAIGDLSRSFSAMADQLKASFTQLEQRIEERTLELVQLNQELEKLAHTDALTQVANRRYFDHYLGLAEKS
;
A
#
# COMPACT_ATOMS: atom_id res chain seq x y z
N MET A 1 33.31 -37.87 7.65
CA MET A 1 32.59 -37.63 6.37
C MET A 1 31.24 -36.95 6.60
N THR A 2 30.34 -37.53 7.40
CA THR A 2 28.98 -37.02 7.65
C THR A 2 28.95 -35.59 8.20
N LEU A 3 29.81 -35.26 9.17
CA LEU A 3 29.90 -33.91 9.73
C LEU A 3 30.32 -32.86 8.68
N PHE A 4 31.22 -33.24 7.77
CA PHE A 4 31.70 -32.36 6.70
C PHE A 4 30.61 -32.12 5.65
N ILE A 5 29.88 -33.18 5.26
CA ILE A 5 28.74 -33.09 4.34
C ILE A 5 27.64 -32.20 4.93
N GLY A 6 27.34 -32.36 6.22
CA GLY A 6 26.36 -31.52 6.92
C GLY A 6 26.73 -30.04 6.85
N LEU A 7 27.99 -29.69 7.17
CA LEU A 7 28.48 -28.30 7.07
C LEU A 7 28.42 -27.75 5.63
N LEU A 8 28.69 -28.59 4.64
CA LEU A 8 28.61 -28.21 3.23
C LEU A 8 27.17 -27.85 2.84
N ILE A 9 26.21 -28.72 3.16
CA ILE A 9 24.78 -28.52 2.87
C ILE A 9 24.26 -27.29 3.60
N THR A 10 24.64 -27.05 4.86
CA THR A 10 24.21 -25.87 5.59
C THR A 10 24.65 -24.58 4.89
N ARG A 11 25.91 -24.51 4.44
CA ARG A 11 26.42 -23.32 3.73
C ARG A 11 25.86 -23.19 2.32
N TRP A 12 25.65 -24.29 1.62
CA TRP A 12 25.21 -24.27 0.23
C TRP A 12 23.69 -24.20 0.04
N LEU A 13 22.89 -24.72 0.96
CA LEU A 13 21.42 -24.80 0.79
C LEU A 13 20.68 -24.09 1.91
N THR A 14 21.00 -24.41 3.17
CA THR A 14 20.22 -23.91 4.31
C THR A 14 20.37 -22.40 4.51
N GLN A 15 21.60 -21.88 4.49
CA GLN A 15 21.90 -20.46 4.63
C GLN A 15 21.19 -19.57 3.58
N PRO A 16 21.27 -19.86 2.26
CA PRO A 16 20.58 -19.04 1.27
C PRO A 16 19.04 -19.13 1.39
N LEU A 17 18.48 -20.28 1.74
CA LEU A 17 17.03 -20.41 1.98
C LEU A 17 16.55 -19.56 3.18
N ILE A 18 17.32 -19.55 4.27
CA ILE A 18 17.00 -18.71 5.44
C ILE A 18 17.04 -17.23 5.05
N ARG A 19 18.03 -16.80 4.26
CA ARG A 19 18.12 -15.41 3.77
C ARG A 19 16.93 -15.04 2.88
N LEU A 20 16.55 -15.92 1.96
CA LEU A 20 15.40 -15.71 1.09
C LEU A 20 14.10 -15.58 1.89
N SER A 21 13.91 -16.45 2.89
CA SER A 21 12.76 -16.39 3.82
C SER A 21 12.74 -15.08 4.63
N ALA A 22 13.89 -14.64 5.13
CA ALA A 22 14.00 -13.36 5.85
C ALA A 22 13.63 -12.16 4.96
N ASN A 23 14.09 -12.16 3.70
CA ASN A 23 13.72 -11.12 2.73
C ASN A 23 12.22 -11.13 2.42
N ALA A 24 11.60 -12.30 2.28
CA ALA A 24 10.15 -12.41 2.11
C ALA A 24 9.36 -11.86 3.29
N GLN A 25 9.82 -12.10 4.53
CA GLN A 25 9.20 -11.51 5.71
C GLN A 25 9.37 -10.00 5.78
N ALA A 26 10.49 -9.46 5.30
CA ALA A 26 10.73 -8.01 5.23
C ALA A 26 9.80 -7.36 4.20
N ILE A 27 9.70 -7.92 3.00
CA ILE A 27 8.79 -7.47 1.94
C ILE A 27 7.33 -7.51 2.41
N ALA A 28 6.91 -8.56 3.13
CA ALA A 28 5.57 -8.66 3.69
C ALA A 28 5.24 -7.55 4.72
N LYS A 29 6.26 -6.91 5.30
CA LYS A 29 6.13 -5.77 6.20
C LYS A 29 6.27 -4.41 5.49
N GLY A 30 6.43 -4.41 4.17
CA GLY A 30 6.64 -3.21 3.37
C GLY A 30 8.09 -2.70 3.34
N ASP A 31 9.06 -3.50 3.81
CA ASP A 31 10.48 -3.19 3.65
C ASP A 31 10.98 -3.67 2.28
N TRP A 32 10.97 -2.75 1.31
CA TRP A 32 11.31 -2.99 -0.08
C TRP A 32 12.78 -2.77 -0.43
N ASP A 33 13.64 -2.42 0.54
CA ASP A 33 15.03 -2.00 0.29
C ASP A 33 16.04 -3.15 0.42
N LYS A 34 15.52 -4.38 0.57
CA LYS A 34 16.35 -5.59 0.68
C LYS A 34 16.75 -6.09 -0.70
N THR A 35 17.96 -5.76 -1.13
CA THR A 35 18.58 -6.36 -2.32
C THR A 35 18.80 -7.85 -2.10
N ILE A 36 18.27 -8.66 -3.01
CA ILE A 36 18.41 -10.12 -2.98
C ILE A 36 19.65 -10.48 -3.77
N GLU A 37 20.81 -10.30 -3.16
CA GLU A 37 22.10 -10.66 -3.75
C GLU A 37 22.38 -12.15 -3.55
N LEU A 38 21.83 -12.97 -4.44
CA LEU A 38 22.21 -14.38 -4.58
C LEU A 38 22.63 -14.61 -6.04
N ASP A 39 23.84 -14.16 -6.37
CA ASP A 39 24.45 -14.44 -7.67
C ASP A 39 24.96 -15.90 -7.71
N ARG A 40 24.05 -16.80 -8.07
CA ARG A 40 24.29 -18.23 -8.19
C ARG A 40 23.77 -18.76 -9.52
N GLY A 41 24.53 -19.69 -10.09
CA GLY A 41 24.20 -20.44 -11.31
C GLY A 41 23.48 -21.76 -11.07
N ASP A 42 22.80 -21.93 -9.93
CA ASP A 42 22.05 -23.13 -9.56
C ASP A 42 20.55 -22.85 -9.42
N ALA A 43 19.76 -23.89 -9.11
CA ALA A 43 18.32 -23.78 -8.91
C ALA A 43 17.93 -22.80 -7.77
N ILE A 44 18.81 -22.59 -6.79
CA ILE A 44 18.58 -21.60 -5.73
C ILE A 44 18.77 -20.19 -6.28
N GLY A 45 19.74 -19.99 -7.17
CA GLY A 45 19.87 -18.76 -7.95
C GLY A 45 18.66 -18.47 -8.82
N ASP A 46 18.12 -19.46 -9.53
CA ASP A 46 16.89 -19.30 -10.34
C ASP A 46 15.67 -18.92 -9.48
N LEU A 47 15.51 -19.58 -8.33
CA LEU A 47 14.47 -19.24 -7.36
C LEU A 47 14.64 -17.81 -6.84
N SER A 48 15.88 -17.41 -6.51
CA SER A 48 16.17 -16.07 -6.04
C SER A 48 15.82 -15.01 -7.09
N ARG A 49 16.19 -15.22 -8.36
CA ARG A 49 15.86 -14.29 -9.46
C ARG A 49 14.35 -14.16 -9.64
N SER A 50 13.64 -15.29 -9.61
CA SER A 50 12.17 -15.31 -9.74
C SER A 50 11.49 -14.59 -8.57
N PHE A 51 12.02 -14.78 -7.35
CA PHE A 51 11.52 -14.10 -6.16
C PHE A 51 11.80 -12.58 -6.20
N SER A 52 12.98 -12.15 -6.65
CA SER A 52 13.28 -10.73 -6.87
C SER A 52 12.30 -10.10 -7.86
N ALA A 53 12.06 -10.74 -9.01
CA ALA A 53 11.13 -10.22 -10.00
C ALA A 53 9.70 -10.09 -9.44
N MET A 54 9.25 -11.04 -8.62
CA MET A 54 7.96 -10.97 -7.93
C MET A 54 7.92 -9.81 -6.92
N ALA A 55 8.98 -9.63 -6.13
CA ALA A 55 9.09 -8.54 -5.17
C ALA A 55 9.02 -7.16 -5.85
N ASP A 56 9.72 -7.00 -6.97
CA ASP A 56 9.71 -5.75 -7.76
C ASP A 56 8.32 -5.45 -8.34
N GLN A 57 7.63 -6.48 -8.87
CA GLN A 57 6.27 -6.33 -9.38
C GLN A 57 5.27 -5.97 -8.27
N LEU A 58 5.44 -6.56 -7.09
CA LEU A 58 4.59 -6.26 -5.94
C LEU A 58 4.81 -4.81 -5.48
N LYS A 59 6.07 -4.36 -5.37
CA LYS A 59 6.43 -2.97 -5.06
C LYS A 59 5.79 -1.99 -6.04
N ALA A 60 5.95 -2.23 -7.34
CA ALA A 60 5.36 -1.38 -8.38
C ALA A 60 3.82 -1.32 -8.27
N SER A 61 3.18 -2.45 -7.99
CA SER A 61 1.74 -2.54 -7.83
C SER A 61 1.24 -1.76 -6.60
N PHE A 62 1.97 -1.82 -5.48
CA PHE A 62 1.67 -1.00 -4.30
C PHE A 62 1.80 0.49 -4.58
N THR A 63 2.89 0.93 -5.21
CA THR A 63 3.07 2.35 -5.58
C THR A 63 1.97 2.85 -6.50
N GLN A 64 1.57 2.06 -7.50
CA GLN A 64 0.46 2.43 -8.39
C GLN A 64 -0.88 2.50 -7.65
N LEU A 65 -1.11 1.60 -6.69
CA LEU A 65 -2.32 1.62 -5.89
C LEU A 65 -2.38 2.86 -4.99
N GLU A 66 -1.27 3.23 -4.36
CA GLU A 66 -1.17 4.45 -3.55
C GLU A 66 -1.46 5.71 -4.38
N GLN A 67 -0.86 5.81 -5.58
CA GLN A 67 -1.15 6.90 -6.51
C GLN A 67 -2.63 6.96 -6.88
N ARG A 68 -3.23 5.82 -7.21
CA ARG A 68 -4.65 5.76 -7.56
C ARG A 68 -5.55 6.11 -6.39
N ILE A 69 -5.17 5.75 -5.16
CA ILE A 69 -5.90 6.17 -3.97
C ILE A 69 -5.83 7.68 -3.83
N GLU A 70 -4.65 8.28 -3.95
CA GLU A 70 -4.47 9.74 -3.86
C GLU A 70 -5.31 10.49 -4.91
N GLU A 71 -5.25 10.05 -6.17
CA GLU A 71 -6.05 10.63 -7.26
C GLU A 71 -7.55 10.57 -6.96
N ARG A 72 -8.05 9.41 -6.48
CA ARG A 72 -9.47 9.22 -6.17
C ARG A 72 -9.90 9.98 -4.93
N THR A 73 -9.02 10.13 -3.94
CA THR A 73 -9.28 10.96 -2.77
C THR A 73 -9.38 12.44 -3.17
N LEU A 74 -8.49 12.93 -4.05
CA LEU A 74 -8.57 14.28 -4.58
C LEU A 74 -9.87 14.52 -5.38
N GLU A 75 -10.25 13.58 -6.25
CA GLU A 75 -11.52 13.62 -7.00
C GLU A 75 -12.73 13.69 -6.06
N LEU A 76 -12.75 12.86 -5.01
CA LEU A 76 -13.83 12.86 -4.02
C LEU A 76 -13.91 14.16 -3.22
N VAL A 77 -12.77 14.77 -2.89
CA VAL A 77 -12.73 16.06 -2.18
C VAL A 77 -13.28 17.16 -3.09
N GLN A 78 -12.87 17.20 -4.35
CA GLN A 78 -13.37 18.18 -5.32
C GLN A 78 -14.88 18.06 -5.53
N LEU A 79 -15.38 16.84 -5.70
CA LEU A 79 -16.81 16.59 -5.89
C LEU A 79 -17.61 16.97 -4.63
N ASN A 80 -17.12 16.65 -3.43
CA ASN A 80 -17.78 17.09 -2.20
C ASN A 80 -17.84 18.62 -2.09
N GLN A 81 -16.76 19.32 -2.42
CA GLN A 81 -16.74 20.78 -2.41
C GLN A 81 -17.73 21.38 -3.43
N GLU A 82 -17.89 20.75 -4.60
CA GLU A 82 -18.87 21.16 -5.59
C GLU A 82 -20.31 20.93 -5.10
N LEU A 83 -20.59 19.76 -4.53
CA LEU A 83 -21.89 19.45 -3.93
C LEU A 83 -22.23 20.39 -2.77
N GLU A 84 -21.26 20.72 -1.92
CA GLU A 84 -21.44 21.71 -0.84
C GLU A 84 -21.77 23.08 -1.39
N LYS A 85 -21.04 23.55 -2.43
CA LYS A 85 -21.35 24.82 -3.09
C LYS A 85 -22.78 24.83 -3.63
N LEU A 86 -23.18 23.79 -4.36
CA LEU A 86 -24.53 23.66 -4.91
C LEU A 86 -25.61 23.59 -3.81
N ALA A 87 -25.35 22.87 -2.72
CA ALA A 87 -26.25 22.83 -1.57
C ALA A 87 -26.33 24.19 -0.85
N HIS A 88 -25.30 25.01 -0.88
CA HIS A 88 -25.32 26.34 -0.27
C HIS A 88 -25.85 27.45 -1.22
N THR A 89 -25.84 27.24 -2.55
CA THR A 89 -26.35 28.16 -3.56
C THR A 89 -27.67 27.68 -4.17
N ASP A 90 -28.76 27.68 -3.41
CA ASP A 90 -30.09 27.43 -3.99
C ASP A 90 -30.56 28.67 -4.78
N ALA A 91 -30.29 28.69 -6.08
CA ALA A 91 -30.66 29.80 -6.98
C ALA A 91 -32.10 29.69 -7.52
N LEU A 92 -32.85 28.63 -7.20
CA LEU A 92 -34.20 28.40 -7.74
C LEU A 92 -35.32 28.72 -6.76
N THR A 93 -35.03 28.92 -5.47
CA THR A 93 -36.08 29.12 -4.45
C THR A 93 -35.98 30.42 -3.64
N GLN A 94 -34.84 31.13 -3.64
CA GLN A 94 -34.58 32.27 -2.73
C GLN A 94 -34.86 31.99 -1.24
N VAL A 95 -34.99 30.72 -0.83
CA VAL A 95 -35.22 30.33 0.57
C VAL A 95 -34.08 29.43 1.03
N ALA A 96 -33.53 29.72 2.21
CA ALA A 96 -32.39 29.00 2.78
C ALA A 96 -32.67 27.50 2.89
N ASN A 97 -31.69 26.71 2.46
CA ASN A 97 -31.76 25.25 2.42
C ASN A 97 -32.07 24.68 3.82
N ARG A 98 -33.03 23.76 3.92
CA ARG A 98 -33.62 23.31 5.20
C ARG A 98 -32.58 22.90 6.27
N ARG A 99 -31.43 22.35 5.85
CA ARG A 99 -30.30 22.01 6.75
C ARG A 99 -29.56 23.21 7.36
N TYR A 100 -29.55 24.38 6.71
CA TYR A 100 -29.00 25.61 7.29
C TYR A 100 -29.91 26.15 8.41
N PHE A 101 -31.23 26.08 8.20
CA PHE A 101 -32.22 26.45 9.20
C PHE A 101 -32.17 25.53 10.43
N ASP A 102 -32.03 24.22 10.25
CA ASP A 102 -31.93 23.26 11.36
C ASP A 102 -30.69 23.53 12.25
N HIS A 103 -29.55 23.93 11.65
CA HIS A 103 -28.34 24.27 12.40
C HIS A 103 -28.47 25.58 13.21
N TYR A 104 -29.20 26.58 12.70
CA TYR A 104 -29.45 27.82 13.45
C TYR A 104 -30.55 27.67 14.50
N LEU A 105 -31.62 26.93 14.21
CA LEU A 105 -32.71 26.68 15.16
C LEU A 105 -32.23 25.83 16.35
N GLY A 106 -31.34 24.85 16.12
CA GLY A 106 -30.73 24.06 17.19
C GLY A 106 -29.80 24.85 18.14
N LEU A 107 -29.28 26.01 17.70
CA LEU A 107 -28.53 26.92 18.56
C LEU A 107 -29.45 27.89 19.33
N ALA A 108 -30.63 28.20 18.81
CA ALA A 108 -31.62 29.07 19.45
C ALA A 108 -32.42 28.36 20.57
N GLU A 109 -32.59 27.04 20.49
CA GLU A 109 -33.30 26.24 21.52
C GLU A 109 -32.49 26.00 22.81
N LYS A 110 -31.21 26.36 22.81
CA LYS A 110 -30.28 26.15 23.95
C LYS A 110 -29.98 27.41 24.77
N SER A 111 -30.64 28.54 24.49
CA SER A 111 -30.57 29.78 25.30
C SER A 111 -31.87 30.01 26.04
#